data_AF-A0A529NJ81-F1
#
_entry.id   AF-A0A529NJ81-F1
#
_cell.length_a   1.000
_cell.length_b   1.000
_cell.length_c   1.000
_cell.angle_alpha   90.00
_cell.angle_beta   90.00
_cell.angle_gamma   90.00
#
_symmetry.space_group_name_H-M   'P 1'
#
loop_
_entity.id
_entity.type
_entity.pdbx_description
1 polymer ?
#
loop_
_entity_poly.entity_id
_entity_poly.type
_entity_poly.pdbx_seq_one_letter_code
_entity_poly.pdbx_strand_id
1 'polypeptide(L)'
;MNTRLRKVREDLGQRLRVYRARRARAKSSATFIGITGSSGKSTAASLLGHILASHGSVYAQILANTIKSLVSTLYKRMKTDGEVDYVVFEAGAHGPDTLKPMADMLQPHVAVVTMVRLEHFTAFRTLE
;
A
#
# COMPACT_ATOMS: atom_id res chain seq x y z
N MET A 1 -4.95 25.35 -23.66
CA MET A 1 -5.04 23.87 -23.64
C MET A 1 -6.41 23.45 -23.11
N ASN A 2 -7.20 22.72 -23.90
CA ASN A 2 -8.61 22.44 -23.60
C ASN A 2 -8.77 21.57 -22.33
N THR A 3 -9.60 21.98 -21.37
CA THR A 3 -9.77 21.33 -20.04
C THR A 3 -10.14 19.85 -20.15
N ARG A 4 -10.88 19.50 -21.21
CA ARG A 4 -11.27 18.12 -21.56
C ARG A 4 -10.07 17.23 -21.91
N LEU A 5 -9.11 17.75 -22.69
CA LEU A 5 -7.91 17.01 -23.09
C LEU A 5 -7.01 16.71 -21.88
N ARG A 6 -6.91 17.65 -20.93
CA ARG A 6 -6.16 17.44 -19.68
C ARG A 6 -6.76 16.28 -18.87
N LYS A 7 -8.07 16.29 -18.66
CA LYS A 7 -8.78 15.25 -17.90
C LYS A 7 -8.62 13.85 -18.51
N VAL A 8 -8.69 13.76 -19.85
CA VAL A 8 -8.46 12.49 -20.58
C VAL A 8 -7.04 11.99 -20.38
N ARG A 9 -6.02 12.86 -20.50
CA ARG A 9 -4.61 12.49 -20.29
C ARG A 9 -4.35 12.04 -18.85
N GLU A 10 -4.95 12.70 -17.87
CA GLU A 10 -4.83 12.34 -16.46
C GLU A 10 -5.44 10.96 -16.16
N ASP A 11 -6.63 10.68 -16.69
CA ASP A 11 -7.29 9.38 -16.53
C ASP A 11 -6.49 8.24 -17.18
N LEU A 12 -6.07 8.42 -18.44
CA LEU A 12 -5.20 7.47 -19.13
C LEU A 12 -3.89 7.23 -18.37
N GLY A 13 -3.25 8.29 -17.88
CA GLY A 13 -2.04 8.20 -17.08
C GLY A 13 -2.27 7.41 -15.80
N GLN A 14 -3.41 7.60 -15.14
CA GLN A 14 -3.76 6.87 -13.93
C GLN A 14 -4.00 5.38 -14.20
N ARG A 15 -4.77 5.04 -15.25
CA ARG A 15 -5.00 3.65 -15.67
C ARG A 15 -3.69 2.93 -16.00
N LEU A 16 -2.79 3.60 -16.70
CA LEU A 16 -1.48 3.05 -17.04
C LEU A 16 -0.63 2.78 -15.79
N ARG A 17 -0.64 3.69 -14.80
CA ARG A 17 0.06 3.48 -13.52
C ARG A 17 -0.49 2.28 -12.77
N VAL A 18 -1.81 2.14 -12.69
CA VAL A 18 -2.48 1.00 -12.06
C VAL A 18 -2.13 -0.31 -12.78
N TYR A 19 -2.18 -0.34 -14.11
CA TYR A 19 -1.78 -1.50 -14.90
C TYR A 19 -0.33 -1.91 -14.63
N ARG A 20 0.60 -0.94 -14.64
CA ARG A 20 2.02 -1.20 -14.35
C ARG A 20 2.24 -1.69 -12.92
N ALA A 21 1.53 -1.15 -11.94
CA ALA A 21 1.59 -1.60 -10.55
C ALA A 21 1.16 -3.06 -10.42
N ARG A 22 0.01 -3.44 -11.01
CA ARG A 22 -0.46 -4.83 -11.02
C ARG A 22 0.55 -5.77 -11.65
N ARG A 23 1.10 -5.39 -12.80
CA ARG A 23 2.11 -6.20 -13.50
C ARG A 23 3.41 -6.32 -12.71
N ALA A 24 3.83 -5.27 -12.00
CA ALA A 24 5.00 -5.33 -11.12
C ALA A 24 4.74 -6.25 -9.92
N ARG A 25 3.58 -6.13 -9.26
CA ARG A 25 3.18 -7.01 -8.16
C ARG A 25 3.14 -8.48 -8.58
N ALA A 26 2.53 -8.79 -9.72
CA ALA A 26 2.38 -10.16 -10.21
C ALA A 26 3.71 -10.82 -10.62
N LYS A 27 4.73 -10.03 -10.95
CA LYS A 27 6.05 -10.52 -11.33
C LYS A 27 7.02 -10.63 -10.15
N SER A 28 6.68 -10.05 -9.01
CA SER A 28 7.55 -10.00 -7.85
C SER A 28 7.45 -11.28 -7.03
N SER A 29 8.60 -11.84 -6.70
CA SER A 29 8.82 -12.94 -5.77
C SER A 29 8.83 -12.49 -4.29
N ALA A 30 8.84 -11.18 -4.04
CA ALA A 30 8.96 -10.60 -2.71
C ALA A 30 7.83 -11.04 -1.77
N THR A 31 8.11 -11.10 -0.47
CA THR A 31 7.09 -11.31 0.55
C THR A 31 6.38 -9.99 0.88
N PHE A 32 5.12 -9.85 0.45
CA PHE A 32 4.31 -8.66 0.72
C PHE A 32 3.59 -8.76 2.06
N ILE A 33 3.77 -7.75 2.90
CA ILE A 33 3.22 -7.66 4.24
C ILE A 33 2.41 -6.37 4.34
N GLY A 34 1.10 -6.50 4.58
CA GLY A 34 0.20 -5.37 4.79
C GLY A 34 -0.06 -5.16 6.27
N ILE A 35 0.11 -3.94 6.78
CA ILE A 35 -0.11 -3.59 8.18
C ILE A 35 -1.20 -2.53 8.27
N THR A 36 -2.25 -2.78 9.05
CA THR A 36 -3.34 -1.83 9.27
C THR A 36 -3.80 -1.83 10.73
N GLY A 37 -4.76 -0.96 11.05
CA GLY A 37 -5.31 -0.78 12.39
C GLY A 37 -5.55 0.70 12.69
N SER A 38 -6.23 0.98 13.81
CA SER A 38 -6.47 2.35 14.28
C SER A 38 -5.14 3.01 14.67
N SER A 39 -4.38 2.38 15.56
CA SER A 39 -3.08 2.92 16.03
C SER A 39 -1.96 1.88 16.00
N GLY A 40 -0.71 2.33 16.10
CA GLY A 40 0.49 1.47 16.13
C GLY A 40 0.97 0.95 14.77
N LYS A 41 0.29 1.30 13.66
CA LYS A 41 0.65 0.85 12.31
C LYS A 41 2.09 1.20 11.92
N SER A 42 2.45 2.48 12.05
CA SER A 42 3.76 3.00 11.60
C SER A 42 4.90 2.45 12.44
N THR A 43 4.72 2.34 13.76
CA THR A 43 5.69 1.72 14.66
C THR A 43 5.88 0.24 14.30
N ALA A 44 4.80 -0.52 14.13
CA ALA A 44 4.86 -1.92 13.74
C ALA A 44 5.56 -2.11 12.38
N ALA A 45 5.22 -1.28 11.38
CA ALA A 45 5.86 -1.32 10.07
C ALA A 45 7.36 -1.00 10.13
N SER A 46 7.75 -0.02 10.95
CA SER A 46 9.16 0.38 11.12
C SER A 46 9.97 -0.72 11.79
N LEU A 47 9.46 -1.27 12.90
CA LEU A 47 10.14 -2.34 13.64
C LEU A 47 10.23 -3.62 12.81
N LEU A 48 9.15 -4.01 12.12
CA LEU A 48 9.15 -5.18 11.26
C LEU A 48 10.14 -5.02 10.11
N GLY A 49 10.14 -3.85 9.44
CA GLY A 49 11.10 -3.58 8.38
C GLY A 49 12.55 -3.66 8.86
N HIS A 50 12.83 -3.14 10.07
CA HIS A 50 14.16 -3.22 10.67
C HIS A 50 14.59 -4.67 10.99
N ILE A 51 13.68 -5.48 11.55
CA ILE A 51 13.95 -6.89 11.84
C ILE A 51 14.21 -7.67 10.55
N LEU A 52 13.35 -7.51 9.54
CA LEU A 52 13.48 -8.20 8.24
C LEU A 52 14.75 -7.82 7.49
N ALA A 53 15.29 -6.62 7.71
CA ALA A 53 16.55 -6.19 7.09
C ALA A 53 17.75 -7.05 7.51
N SER A 54 17.65 -7.79 8.62
CA SER A 54 18.66 -8.80 9.01
C SER A 54 18.54 -10.12 8.24
N HIS A 55 17.42 -10.34 7.53
CA HIS A 55 17.12 -11.57 6.81
C HIS A 55 17.10 -11.40 5.29
N GLY A 56 17.05 -10.17 4.78
CA GLY A 56 17.04 -9.88 3.36
C GLY A 56 16.81 -8.40 3.06
N SER A 57 16.72 -8.09 1.78
CA SER A 57 16.43 -6.74 1.30
C SER A 57 14.96 -6.36 1.57
N VAL A 58 14.75 -5.18 2.14
CA VAL A 58 13.42 -4.72 2.56
C VAL A 58 13.07 -3.41 1.89
N TYR A 59 11.86 -3.33 1.36
CA TYR A 59 11.22 -2.08 1.03
C TYR A 59 10.06 -1.79 1.99
N ALA A 60 10.21 -0.79 2.86
CA ALA A 60 9.16 -0.38 3.80
C ALA A 60 8.54 0.96 3.39
N GLN A 61 7.22 0.98 3.17
CA GLN A 61 6.44 2.20 2.93
C GLN A 61 5.63 2.53 4.18
N ILE A 62 6.07 3.56 4.88
CA ILE A 62 5.53 4.03 6.16
C ILE A 62 4.99 5.45 5.96
N LEU A 63 3.94 5.83 6.69
CA LEU A 63 3.28 7.17 6.65
C LEU A 63 2.62 7.56 5.31
N ALA A 64 2.85 6.83 4.21
CA ALA A 64 2.16 7.03 2.94
C ALA A 64 1.22 5.84 2.67
N ASN A 65 0.07 5.88 3.32
CA ASN A 65 -0.76 4.70 3.57
C ASN A 65 -2.05 4.64 2.71
N THR A 66 -2.01 5.23 1.51
CA THR A 66 -3.13 5.30 0.57
C THR A 66 -2.90 4.44 -0.68
N ILE A 67 -3.98 4.14 -1.41
CA ILE A 67 -3.90 3.43 -2.70
C ILE A 67 -3.00 4.13 -3.73
N LYS A 68 -2.94 5.47 -3.72
CA LYS A 68 -2.08 6.23 -4.63
C LYS A 68 -0.60 5.99 -4.33
N SER A 69 -0.25 5.97 -3.04
CA SER A 69 1.10 5.67 -2.58
C SER A 69 1.47 4.22 -2.91
N LEU A 70 0.59 3.25 -2.63
CA LEU A 70 0.78 1.85 -2.99
C LEU A 70 1.04 1.65 -4.48
N VAL A 71 0.20 2.23 -5.34
CA VAL A 71 0.40 2.15 -6.79
C VAL A 71 1.77 2.73 -7.16
N SER A 72 2.13 3.91 -6.64
CA SER A 72 3.43 4.54 -6.89
C SER A 72 4.60 3.66 -6.47
N THR A 73 4.54 3.04 -5.30
CA THR A 73 5.54 2.08 -4.82
C THR A 73 5.72 0.93 -5.81
N LEU A 74 4.63 0.25 -6.17
CA LEU A 74 4.67 -0.93 -7.02
C LEU A 74 5.19 -0.61 -8.42
N TYR A 75 4.72 0.46 -9.08
CA TYR A 75 5.12 0.71 -10.46
C TYR A 75 6.47 1.41 -10.61
N LYS A 76 6.88 2.24 -9.65
CA LYS A 76 8.16 2.98 -9.74
C LYS A 76 9.31 2.16 -9.20
N ARG A 77 9.18 1.65 -7.97
CA ARG A 77 10.32 1.14 -7.19
C ARG A 77 10.58 -0.33 -7.41
N MET A 78 9.54 -1.16 -7.50
CA MET A 78 9.75 -2.57 -7.82
C MET A 78 10.21 -2.84 -9.26
N LYS A 79 10.20 -1.82 -10.11
CA LYS A 79 10.79 -1.90 -11.45
C LYS A 79 12.28 -1.53 -11.45
N THR A 80 12.74 -0.73 -10.49
CA THR A 80 14.10 -0.18 -10.44
C THR A 80 15.02 -0.89 -9.45
N ASP A 81 14.47 -1.39 -8.33
CA ASP A 81 15.28 -1.74 -7.15
C ASP A 81 15.75 -3.20 -7.12
N GLY A 82 15.67 -3.95 -8.23
CA GLY A 82 15.91 -5.40 -8.22
C GLY A 82 14.81 -6.16 -7.46
N GLU A 83 14.94 -7.48 -7.33
CA GLU A 83 14.04 -8.26 -6.49
C GLU A 83 14.37 -7.96 -5.02
N VAL A 84 13.50 -7.21 -4.34
CA VAL A 84 13.54 -7.12 -2.87
C VAL A 84 12.91 -8.37 -2.27
N ASP A 85 13.43 -8.83 -1.14
CA ASP A 85 12.93 -10.04 -0.47
C ASP A 85 11.63 -9.76 0.28
N TYR A 86 11.47 -8.54 0.81
CA TYR A 86 10.32 -8.15 1.61
C TYR A 86 9.77 -6.78 1.23
N VAL A 87 8.45 -6.67 1.21
CA VAL A 87 7.73 -5.39 1.05
C VAL A 87 6.79 -5.20 2.22
N VAL A 88 7.04 -4.19 3.05
CA VAL A 88 6.18 -3.82 4.18
C VAL A 88 5.38 -2.58 3.80
N PHE A 89 4.05 -2.68 3.81
CA PHE A 89 3.16 -1.58 3.46
C PHE A 89 2.20 -1.25 4.61
N GLU A 90 2.30 -0.02 5.11
CA GLU A 90 1.32 0.54 6.04
C GLU A 90 0.05 0.95 5.27
N ALA A 91 -1.11 0.39 5.61
CA ALA A 91 -2.40 0.70 5.02
C ALA A 91 -3.32 1.44 6.01
N GLY A 92 -3.77 2.63 5.62
CA GLY A 92 -4.65 3.48 6.42
C GLY A 92 -6.12 3.31 6.01
N ALA A 93 -6.96 2.85 6.92
CA ALA A 93 -8.40 2.81 6.71
C ALA A 93 -9.01 4.18 7.07
N HIS A 94 -9.46 4.92 6.06
CA HIS A 94 -10.01 6.28 6.23
C HIS A 94 -11.55 6.30 6.21
N GLY A 95 -12.17 5.16 5.94
CA GLY A 95 -13.60 4.96 5.84
C GLY A 95 -13.93 3.59 5.24
N PRO A 96 -15.22 3.22 5.16
CA PRO A 96 -15.68 2.01 4.49
C PRO A 96 -15.10 1.91 3.08
N ASP A 97 -14.79 0.68 2.64
CA ASP A 97 -14.26 0.37 1.31
C ASP A 97 -12.92 1.02 0.92
N THR A 98 -12.24 1.71 1.83
CA THR A 98 -10.91 2.30 1.54
C THR A 98 -9.77 1.26 1.60
N LEU A 99 -9.92 0.24 2.45
CA LEU A 99 -8.90 -0.80 2.65
C LEU A 99 -8.93 -1.86 1.56
N LYS A 100 -10.14 -2.26 1.10
CA LYS A 100 -10.32 -3.31 0.10
C LYS A 100 -9.53 -3.05 -1.20
N PRO A 101 -9.57 -1.86 -1.83
CA PRO A 101 -8.76 -1.57 -3.01
C PRO A 101 -7.24 -1.69 -2.76
N MET A 102 -6.78 -1.37 -1.55
CA MET A 102 -5.38 -1.53 -1.18
C MET A 102 -5.02 -3.00 -1.02
N ALA A 103 -5.85 -3.79 -0.34
CA ALA A 103 -5.66 -5.24 -0.24
C ALA A 103 -5.67 -5.92 -1.62
N ASP A 104 -6.64 -5.56 -2.47
CA ASP A 104 -6.77 -6.07 -3.84
C ASP A 104 -5.53 -5.74 -4.69
N MET A 105 -4.93 -4.56 -4.50
CA MET A 105 -3.71 -4.16 -5.22
C MET A 105 -2.43 -4.77 -4.63
N LEU A 106 -2.33 -4.83 -3.30
CA LEU A 106 -1.14 -5.30 -2.59
C LEU A 106 -1.02 -6.83 -2.66
N GLN A 107 -2.14 -7.55 -2.60
CA GLN A 107 -2.19 -9.02 -2.48
C GLN A 107 -1.21 -9.51 -1.40
N PRO A 108 -1.39 -9.11 -0.12
CA PRO A 108 -0.43 -9.42 0.92
C PRO A 108 -0.34 -10.93 1.16
N HIS A 109 0.87 -11.45 1.33
CA HIS A 109 1.10 -12.80 1.83
C HIS A 109 0.85 -12.88 3.34
N VAL A 110 1.11 -11.77 4.06
CA VAL A 110 0.83 -11.63 5.48
C VAL A 110 0.08 -10.31 5.71
N ALA A 111 -1.03 -10.39 6.44
CA ALA A 111 -1.78 -9.21 6.88
C ALA A 111 -1.73 -9.09 8.41
N VAL A 112 -1.36 -7.92 8.90
CA VAL A 112 -1.27 -7.60 10.33
C VAL A 112 -2.29 -6.52 10.65
N VAL A 113 -3.15 -6.79 11.63
CA VAL A 113 -4.04 -5.79 12.22
C VAL A 113 -3.53 -5.49 13.62
N THR A 114 -3.07 -4.25 13.86
CA THR A 114 -2.50 -3.87 15.16
C THR A 114 -3.57 -3.71 16.23
N MET A 115 -4.63 -2.95 15.93
CA MET A 115 -5.74 -2.68 16.84
C MET A 115 -6.94 -2.16 16.06
N VAL A 116 -8.15 -2.44 16.54
CA VAL A 116 -9.40 -1.80 16.09
C VAL A 116 -9.94 -0.96 17.25
N ARG A 117 -10.08 0.35 17.04
CA ARG A 117 -10.56 1.33 18.01
C ARG A 117 -11.29 2.47 17.28
N LEU A 118 -11.96 3.34 18.03
CA LEU A 118 -12.81 4.46 17.57
C LEU A 118 -12.09 5.59 16.80
N GLU A 119 -10.90 5.36 16.25
CA GLU A 119 -10.33 6.31 15.28
C GLU A 119 -11.19 6.31 14.01
N HIS A 120 -11.52 7.50 13.50
CA HIS A 120 -12.48 7.70 12.41
C HIS A 120 -13.93 7.26 12.72
N PHE A 121 -14.38 7.36 13.99
CA PHE A 121 -15.78 7.10 14.37
C PHE A 121 -16.82 7.81 13.48
N THR A 122 -16.51 9.03 13.03
CA THR A 122 -17.37 9.77 12.08
C THR A 122 -17.57 9.05 10.74
N ALA A 123 -16.61 8.24 10.31
CA ALA A 123 -16.66 7.46 9.07
C ALA A 123 -17.20 6.04 9.27
N PHE A 124 -16.90 5.38 10.39
CA PHE A 124 -17.24 3.97 10.63
C PHE A 124 -18.47 3.74 11.53
N ARG A 125 -18.88 4.72 12.35
CA ARG A 125 -20.08 4.75 13.22
C ARG A 125 -20.16 3.70 14.34
N THR A 126 -19.62 2.51 14.15
CA THR A 126 -19.54 1.40 15.12
C THR A 126 -18.12 0.84 15.16
N LEU A 127 -17.85 -0.08 16.09
CA LEU A 127 -16.55 -0.75 16.19
C LEU A 127 -16.52 -2.05 15.38
N GLU A 128 -17.68 -2.69 15.25
CA GLU A 128 -18.05 -3.73 14.29
C GLU A 128 -18.15 -3.18 12.86
#